data_AF-U2FST2-F1
#
_entry.id   AF-U2FST2-F1
#
_cell.length_a   1.000
_cell.length_b   1.000
_cell.length_c   1.000
_cell.angle_alpha   90.00
_cell.angle_beta   90.00
_cell.angle_gamma   90.00
#
_symmetry.space_group_name_H-M   'P 1'
#
loop_
_entity.id
_entity.type
_entity.pdbx_description
1 polymer ?
#
loop_
_entity_poly.entity_id
_entity_poly.type
_entity_poly.pdbx_seq_one_letter_code
_entity_poly.pdbx_strand_id
1 'polypeptide(L)'
;MTEEQDLAALSFKAAAHDLELIVRHIAGRYIRQRVPLTWRLLHAIEAEALADLGFASRHEAGMRQLFERPSDMTFPETDDPIDFGRSNALPAVFSFAVLAYEAASTSNDTAPRERAHRPSKAWGD
;
A
#
# COMPACT_ATOMS: atom_id res chain seq x y z
N MET A 1 32.49 10.43 -14.25
CA MET A 1 31.19 9.81 -13.87
C MET A 1 31.26 9.53 -12.38
N THR A 2 30.13 9.52 -11.64
CA THR A 2 29.94 9.05 -10.26
C THR A 2 30.17 9.99 -9.05
N GLU A 3 29.55 11.18 -9.05
CA GLU A 3 29.10 11.81 -7.78
C GLU A 3 27.60 12.13 -7.88
N GLU A 4 27.18 12.70 -9.01
CA GLU A 4 25.77 12.98 -9.31
C GLU A 4 24.91 11.70 -9.40
N GLN A 5 25.46 10.58 -9.89
CA GLN A 5 24.77 9.28 -9.88
C GLN A 5 24.62 8.69 -8.47
N ASP A 6 25.56 8.94 -7.56
CA ASP A 6 25.49 8.42 -6.20
C ASP A 6 24.48 9.22 -5.36
N LEU A 7 24.47 10.54 -5.54
CA LEU A 7 23.44 11.44 -5.02
C LEU A 7 22.05 11.06 -5.53
N ALA A 8 21.90 10.81 -6.84
CA ALA A 8 20.64 10.36 -7.42
C ALA A 8 20.19 8.99 -6.87
N ALA A 9 21.12 8.05 -6.65
CA ALA A 9 20.82 6.74 -6.08
C ALA A 9 20.42 6.81 -4.59
N LEU A 10 21.08 7.65 -3.81
CA LEU A 10 20.74 7.91 -2.40
C LEU A 10 19.38 8.61 -2.28
N SER A 11 19.15 9.63 -3.11
CA SER A 11 17.87 10.33 -3.16
C SER A 11 16.75 9.37 -3.59
N PHE A 12 16.98 8.53 -4.61
CA PHE A 12 16.02 7.49 -5.03
C PHE A 12 15.66 6.52 -3.91
N LYS A 13 16.64 6.04 -3.13
CA LYS A 13 16.39 5.17 -1.97
C LYS A 13 15.56 5.87 -0.90
N ALA A 14 15.86 7.14 -0.61
CA ALA A 14 15.11 7.93 0.37
C ALA A 14 13.66 8.14 -0.10
N ALA A 15 13.45 8.48 -1.37
CA ALA A 15 12.12 8.64 -1.96
C ALA A 15 11.34 7.33 -2.02
N ALA A 16 11.98 6.20 -2.31
CA ALA A 16 11.34 4.89 -2.26
C ALA A 16 10.90 4.51 -0.84
N HIS A 17 11.71 4.85 0.17
CA HIS A 17 11.35 4.62 1.57
C HIS A 17 10.19 5.52 2.02
N ASP A 18 10.20 6.80 1.62
CA ASP A 18 9.11 7.73 1.90
C ASP A 18 7.81 7.25 1.26
N LEU A 19 7.87 6.80 0.00
CA LEU A 19 6.74 6.20 -0.70
C LEU A 19 6.20 4.94 0.02
N GLU A 20 7.08 4.06 0.50
CA GLU A 20 6.67 2.90 1.31
C GLU A 20 5.90 3.31 2.56
N LEU A 21 6.39 4.31 3.30
CA LEU A 21 5.74 4.81 4.52
C LEU A 21 4.37 5.42 4.22
N ILE A 22 4.27 6.24 3.17
CA ILE A 22 3.02 6.86 2.71
C ILE A 22 2.00 5.79 2.32
N VAL A 23 2.39 4.84 1.45
CA VAL A 23 1.50 3.75 1.00
C VAL A 23 1.03 2.92 2.18
N ARG A 24 1.92 2.57 3.11
CA ARG A 24 1.57 1.80 4.31
C ARG A 24 0.61 2.56 5.21
N HIS A 25 0.78 3.87 5.35
CA HIS A 25 -0.13 4.72 6.11
C HIS A 25 -1.54 4.74 5.49
N ILE A 26 -1.62 4.99 4.17
CA ILE A 26 -2.87 5.02 3.42
C ILE A 26 -3.57 3.65 3.47
N ALA A 27 -2.84 2.58 3.13
CA ALA A 27 -3.36 1.21 3.19
C ALA A 27 -3.85 0.85 4.60
N GLY A 28 -3.10 1.21 5.64
CA GLY A 28 -3.48 1.00 7.04
C GLY A 28 -4.85 1.60 7.38
N ARG A 29 -5.17 2.78 6.83
CA ARG A 29 -6.49 3.41 6.99
C ARG A 29 -7.61 2.56 6.38
N TYR A 30 -7.41 2.02 5.19
CA TYR A 30 -8.40 1.17 4.51
C TYR A 30 -8.55 -0.21 5.18
N ILE A 31 -7.45 -0.80 5.65
CA ILE A 31 -7.42 -2.03 6.43
C ILE A 31 -8.25 -1.87 7.71
N ARG A 32 -8.10 -0.74 8.44
CA ARG A 32 -8.89 -0.44 9.64
C ARG A 32 -10.38 -0.30 9.35
N GLN A 33 -10.72 0.21 8.17
CA GLN A 33 -12.10 0.31 7.67
C GLN A 33 -12.65 -1.03 7.14
N ARG A 34 -11.84 -2.10 7.15
CA ARG A 34 -12.18 -3.44 6.62
C ARG A 34 -12.61 -3.42 5.15
N VAL A 35 -12.02 -2.52 4.37
CA VAL A 35 -12.24 -2.48 2.92
C VAL A 35 -11.44 -3.63 2.28
N PRO A 36 -12.05 -4.47 1.42
CA PRO A 36 -11.31 -5.50 0.72
C PRO A 36 -10.32 -4.87 -0.26
N LEU A 37 -9.18 -5.53 -0.46
CA LEU A 37 -8.20 -5.09 -1.45
C LEU A 37 -8.70 -5.46 -2.85
N THR A 38 -9.21 -4.48 -3.58
CA THR A 38 -9.69 -4.59 -4.97
C THR A 38 -8.82 -3.76 -5.91
N TRP A 39 -8.89 -4.00 -7.22
CA TRP A 39 -8.13 -3.22 -8.20
C TRP A 39 -8.42 -1.72 -8.10
N ARG A 40 -9.69 -1.34 -7.93
CA ARG A 40 -10.10 0.06 -7.78
C ARG A 40 -9.48 0.70 -6.54
N LEU A 41 -9.39 -0.05 -5.43
CA LEU A 41 -8.73 0.44 -4.22
C LEU A 41 -7.22 0.58 -4.42
N LEU A 42 -6.60 -0.35 -5.15
CA LEU A 42 -5.18 -0.31 -5.46
C LEU A 42 -4.82 0.95 -6.27
N HIS A 43 -5.63 1.29 -7.27
CA HIS A 43 -5.50 2.53 -8.04
C HIS A 43 -5.75 3.78 -7.19
N ALA A 44 -6.71 3.75 -6.26
CA ALA A 44 -6.93 4.85 -5.32
C ALA A 44 -5.70 5.07 -4.43
N ILE A 45 -5.13 4.01 -3.86
CA ILE A 45 -3.92 4.08 -3.04
C ILE A 45 -2.73 4.61 -3.86
N GLU A 46 -2.58 4.19 -5.12
CA GLU A 46 -1.53 4.70 -6.02
C GLU A 46 -1.68 6.20 -6.30
N ALA A 47 -2.88 6.66 -6.67
CA ALA A 47 -3.13 8.06 -6.93
C ALA A 47 -2.92 8.92 -5.67
N GLU A 48 -3.37 8.45 -4.51
CA GLU A 48 -3.16 9.11 -3.23
C GLU A 48 -1.67 9.16 -2.85
N ALA A 49 -0.95 8.04 -3.01
CA ALA A 49 0.47 7.97 -2.67
C ALA A 49 1.33 8.85 -3.58
N LEU A 50 1.05 8.91 -4.88
CA LEU A 50 1.78 9.79 -5.82
C LEU A 50 1.46 11.28 -5.58
N ALA A 51 0.22 11.58 -5.19
CA ALA A 51 -0.18 12.93 -4.81
C ALA A 51 0.54 13.37 -3.53
N ASP A 52 0.54 12.53 -2.49
CA ASP A 52 1.17 12.79 -1.19
C ASP A 52 2.71 12.82 -1.31
N LEU A 53 3.30 11.87 -2.05
CA LEU A 53 4.75 11.81 -2.29
C LEU A 53 5.27 13.10 -2.89
N GLY A 54 4.58 13.74 -3.84
CA GLY A 54 5.08 15.01 -4.36
C GLY A 54 4.52 16.25 -3.69
N PHE A 55 3.65 16.10 -2.68
CA PHE A 55 3.54 17.12 -1.64
C PHE A 55 4.76 17.05 -0.70
N ALA A 56 5.21 15.85 -0.33
CA ALA A 56 6.42 15.63 0.47
C ALA A 56 7.70 16.02 -0.30
N SER A 57 7.78 15.68 -1.59
CA SER A 57 8.89 15.92 -2.50
C SER A 57 8.80 17.28 -3.21
N ARG A 58 8.17 18.30 -2.60
CA ARG A 58 7.88 19.62 -3.23
C ARG A 58 9.08 20.35 -3.86
N HIS A 59 10.31 19.87 -3.63
CA HIS A 59 11.56 20.44 -4.11
C HIS A 59 12.29 19.63 -5.22
N GLU A 60 11.89 18.40 -5.56
CA GLU A 60 12.57 17.57 -6.57
C GLU A 60 11.59 17.06 -7.65
N ALA A 61 11.07 17.95 -8.50
CA ALA A 61 10.14 17.60 -9.59
C ALA A 61 10.71 16.53 -10.56
N GLY A 62 12.04 16.42 -10.66
CA GLY A 62 12.72 15.38 -11.44
C GLY A 62 12.57 13.97 -10.83
N MET A 63 12.42 13.85 -9.51
CA MET A 63 12.24 12.55 -8.85
C MET A 63 10.85 11.98 -9.06
N ARG A 64 9.80 12.82 -9.09
CA ARG A 64 8.43 12.38 -9.37
C ARG A 64 8.34 11.58 -10.67
N GLN A 65 9.03 12.04 -11.72
CA GLN A 65 9.06 11.37 -13.02
C GLN A 65 9.79 10.01 -13.00
N LEU A 66 10.68 9.76 -12.02
CA LEU A 66 11.33 8.46 -11.84
C LEU A 66 10.40 7.40 -11.26
N PHE A 67 9.33 7.83 -10.57
CA PHE A 67 8.33 6.97 -9.95
C PHE A 67 7.00 6.96 -10.71
N GLU A 68 6.84 7.81 -11.73
CA GLU A 68 5.69 7.74 -12.64
C GLU A 68 5.67 6.38 -13.36
N ARG A 69 4.47 5.79 -13.42
CA ARG A 69 4.23 4.48 -14.01
C ARG A 69 4.76 4.46 -15.45
N PRO A 70 5.49 3.42 -15.90
CA PRO A 70 5.61 3.17 -17.32
C PRO A 70 4.19 2.95 -17.88
N SER A 71 3.71 3.91 -18.67
CA SER A 71 2.33 4.00 -19.18
C SER A 71 1.89 2.82 -20.07
N ASP A 72 2.75 1.85 -20.30
CA ASP A 72 2.55 0.69 -21.18
C ASP A 72 1.75 -0.44 -20.50
N MET A 73 1.58 -0.40 -19.17
CA MET A 73 0.83 -1.42 -18.44
C MET A 73 -0.59 -0.94 -18.10
N THR A 74 -1.56 -1.48 -18.83
CA THR A 74 -2.99 -1.29 -18.54
C THR A 74 -3.41 -2.30 -17.47
N PHE A 75 -3.79 -1.81 -16.29
CA PHE A 75 -4.38 -2.61 -15.21
C PHE A 75 -5.89 -2.39 -15.19
N PRO A 76 -6.69 -3.40 -14.79
CA PRO A 76 -8.13 -3.23 -14.70
C PRO A 76 -8.51 -2.26 -13.56
N GLU A 77 -9.51 -1.40 -13.78
CA GLU A 77 -10.00 -0.42 -12.79
C GLU A 77 -11.27 -0.92 -12.05
N THR A 78 -11.46 -2.23 -12.00
CA THR A 78 -12.68 -2.87 -11.48
C THR A 78 -12.66 -3.05 -9.96
N ASP A 79 -13.81 -3.35 -9.37
CA ASP A 79 -13.87 -3.78 -7.96
C ASP A 79 -13.57 -5.28 -7.79
N ASP A 80 -13.00 -5.91 -8.83
CA ASP A 80 -12.64 -7.32 -8.80
C ASP A 80 -11.47 -7.53 -7.82
N PRO A 81 -11.39 -8.70 -7.15
CA PRO A 81 -10.18 -9.06 -6.40
C PRO A 81 -8.94 -8.93 -7.27
N ILE A 82 -7.91 -8.33 -6.69
CA ILE A 82 -6.58 -8.27 -7.29
C ILE A 82 -6.02 -9.67 -7.56
N ASP A 83 -5.72 -9.94 -8.82
CA ASP A 83 -4.96 -11.11 -9.27
C ASP A 83 -3.76 -10.63 -10.09
N PHE A 84 -2.57 -10.61 -9.48
CA PHE A 84 -1.37 -10.08 -10.13
C PHE A 84 -0.81 -10.97 -11.26
N GLY A 85 -1.35 -12.18 -11.43
CA GLY A 85 -0.91 -13.14 -12.46
C GLY A 85 0.60 -13.35 -12.50
N ARG A 86 1.13 -13.75 -13.67
CA ARG A 86 2.58 -13.93 -13.93
C ARG A 86 3.27 -12.60 -14.33
N SER A 87 2.79 -11.47 -13.82
CA SER A 87 3.31 -10.15 -14.16
C SER A 87 4.64 -9.91 -13.43
N ASN A 88 5.76 -9.92 -14.18
CA ASN A 88 7.11 -9.84 -13.62
C ASN A 88 7.60 -8.42 -13.32
N ALA A 89 6.76 -7.40 -13.56
CA ALA A 89 7.07 -6.01 -13.25
C ALA A 89 5.80 -5.33 -12.73
N LEU A 90 5.73 -5.20 -11.40
CA LEU A 90 4.67 -4.48 -10.71
C LEU A 90 5.18 -3.10 -10.28
N PRO A 91 4.33 -2.06 -10.33
CA PRO A 91 4.65 -0.79 -9.69
C PRO A 91 4.98 -0.99 -8.21
N ALA A 92 6.02 -0.32 -7.71
CA ALA A 92 6.44 -0.46 -6.31
C ALA A 92 5.30 -0.18 -5.31
N VAL A 93 4.45 0.82 -5.62
CA VAL A 93 3.27 1.17 -4.82
C VAL A 93 2.32 -0.03 -4.63
N PHE A 94 2.10 -0.80 -5.69
CA PHE A 94 1.21 -1.96 -5.65
C PHE A 94 1.79 -3.05 -4.76
N SER A 95 3.09 -3.33 -4.87
CA SER A 95 3.78 -4.29 -4.00
C SER A 95 3.68 -3.88 -2.53
N PHE A 96 3.90 -2.61 -2.20
CA PHE A 96 3.79 -2.12 -0.81
C PHE A 96 2.37 -2.22 -0.26
N ALA A 97 1.34 -1.90 -1.08
CA ALA A 97 -0.05 -2.03 -0.67
C ALA A 97 -0.40 -3.48 -0.34
N VAL A 98 0.00 -4.44 -1.17
CA VAL A 98 -0.22 -5.88 -0.93
C VAL A 98 0.47 -6.32 0.36
N LEU A 99 1.76 -5.99 0.52
CA LEU A 99 2.53 -6.33 1.73
C LEU A 99 1.88 -5.76 3.01
N ALA A 100 1.32 -4.54 2.95
CA ALA A 100 0.63 -3.94 4.08
C ALA A 100 -0.65 -4.71 4.46
N TYR A 101 -1.43 -5.16 3.47
CA TYR A 101 -2.63 -5.95 3.68
C TYR A 101 -2.32 -7.38 4.16
N GLU A 102 -1.29 -8.01 3.62
CA GLU A 102 -0.81 -9.32 4.10
C GLU A 102 -0.34 -9.23 5.56
N ALA A 103 0.50 -8.25 5.90
CA ALA A 103 0.98 -8.03 7.26
C ALA A 103 -0.15 -7.79 8.27
N ALA A 104 -1.20 -7.08 7.86
CA ALA A 104 -2.38 -6.86 8.69
C ALA A 104 -3.21 -8.14 8.86
N SER A 105 -3.30 -8.97 7.83
CA SER A 105 -4.00 -10.26 7.87
C SER A 105 -3.32 -11.21 8.86
N THR A 106 -1.98 -11.30 8.84
CA THR A 106 -1.21 -12.08 9.83
C THR A 106 -1.35 -11.53 11.25
N SER A 107 -1.32 -10.20 11.41
CA SER A 107 -1.47 -9.57 12.73
C SER A 107 -2.86 -9.74 13.33
N ASN A 108 -3.90 -9.83 12.47
CA ASN A 108 -5.28 -10.05 12.89
C ASN A 108 -5.57 -11.52 13.24
N ASP A 109 -4.75 -12.48 12.75
CA ASP A 109 -4.79 -13.89 13.17
C ASP A 109 -4.14 -14.10 14.55
N THR A 110 -3.19 -13.24 14.95
CA THR A 110 -2.57 -13.29 16.30
C THR A 110 -3.37 -12.54 17.37
N ALA A 111 -4.49 -11.89 17.02
CA ALA A 111 -5.42 -11.39 18.02
C ALA A 111 -6.20 -12.59 18.58
N PRO A 112 -6.10 -12.91 19.89
CA PRO A 112 -6.88 -14.00 20.44
C PRO A 112 -8.35 -13.72 20.16
N ARG A 113 -9.03 -14.74 19.67
CA ARG A 113 -10.49 -14.83 19.52
C ARG A 113 -11.15 -14.82 20.91
N GLU A 114 -10.81 -13.86 21.76
CA GLU A 114 -11.47 -13.57 23.01
C GLU A 114 -12.65 -12.66 22.75
N ARG A 115 -13.77 -13.31 22.42
CA ARG A 115 -15.03 -13.11 23.13
C ARG A 115 -16.03 -14.13 22.63
N ALA A 116 -15.82 -15.36 23.07
CA ALA A 116 -16.94 -16.25 23.36
C ALA A 116 -17.81 -15.52 24.40
N HIS A 117 -18.81 -14.78 23.92
CA HIS A 117 -19.89 -14.26 24.72
C HIS A 117 -20.56 -15.47 25.39
N ARG A 118 -20.24 -15.70 26.67
CA ARG A 118 -21.02 -16.57 27.54
C ARG A 118 -22.46 -16.05 27.52
N PRO A 119 -23.46 -16.85 27.12
CA PRO A 119 -24.83 -16.51 27.47
C PRO A 119 -24.98 -16.75 28.97
N SER A 120 -25.03 -15.67 29.74
CA SER A 120 -25.53 -15.66 31.12
C SER A 120 -27.00 -16.05 31.09
N LYS A 121 -27.31 -17.34 31.26
CA LYS A 121 -28.67 -17.81 31.53
C LYS A 121 -28.83 -17.91 33.04
N ALA A 122 -29.55 -16.94 33.61
CA ALA A 122 -30.08 -17.01 34.96
C ALA A 122 -31.02 -18.22 35.09
N TRP A 123 -30.81 -19.05 36.11
CA TRP A 123 -31.81 -19.97 36.62
C TRP A 123 -32.05 -19.60 38.09
N GLY A 124 -33.21 -19.02 38.33
CA GLY A 124 -33.88 -18.98 39.62
C GLY A 124 -35.28 -19.51 39.39
N ASP A 125 -35.57 -20.66 40.00
CA ASP A 125 -36.81 -21.00 40.71
C ASP A 125 -36.49 -22.23 41.58
#